data_AF-A0A510E4E9-F1
#
_entry.id   AF-A0A510E4E9-F1
#
_cell.length_a   1.000
_cell.length_b   1.000
_cell.length_c   1.000
_cell.angle_alpha   90.00
_cell.angle_beta   90.00
_cell.angle_gamma   90.00
#
_symmetry.space_group_name_H-M   'P 1'
#
loop_
_entity.id
_entity.type
_entity.pdbx_description
1 polymer ?
#
loop_
_entity_poly.entity_id
_entity_poly.type
_entity_poly.pdbx_seq_one_letter_code
_entity_poly.pdbx_strand_id
1 'polypeptide(L)'
;MSFTNEKIIKVGINKLLRHEDINFQNLERSIQEIIKTRKVSPIVVDLSSYLVVDGHHRLAALKTLGYDMVPAFPIDYASPSVKVYGWMRQISPSGQAKDVIKEFQSSGKFCAEYENLRICEDSLFSLYWKLDYIENYMMKIGFCVTKNQDRGLRVPPLTKEYIIEIAKRGVLFPPKSTRHTYDFIIPKYLIPIECL
;
A
#
# COMPACT_ATOMS: atom_id res chain seq x y z
N MET A 1 -34.44 3.22 11.48
CA MET A 1 -33.42 2.64 12.37
C MET A 1 -32.13 3.41 12.15
N SER A 2 -31.77 4.22 13.14
CA SER A 2 -30.65 5.16 13.10
C SER A 2 -29.33 4.40 13.26
N PHE A 3 -28.44 4.53 12.28
CA PHE A 3 -27.06 4.05 12.33
C PHE A 3 -26.25 4.93 13.31
N THR A 4 -26.21 4.58 14.59
CA THR A 4 -25.24 5.18 15.53
C THR A 4 -24.11 4.22 15.80
N ASN A 5 -22.98 4.39 15.10
CA ASN A 5 -21.62 4.45 15.65
C ASN A 5 -20.57 4.36 14.52
N GLU A 6 -19.78 5.43 14.38
CA GLU A 6 -18.67 5.66 13.43
C GLU A 6 -19.07 6.01 11.97
N LYS A 7 -18.43 7.06 11.45
CA LYS A 7 -18.84 7.93 10.33
C LYS A 7 -18.59 7.31 8.94
N ILE A 8 -19.14 6.13 8.64
CA ILE A 8 -19.06 5.55 7.29
C ILE A 8 -19.95 6.34 6.32
N ILE A 9 -19.37 6.69 5.17
CA ILE A 9 -20.08 7.40 4.09
C ILE A 9 -19.96 6.64 2.78
N LYS A 10 -20.80 6.99 1.80
CA LYS A 10 -20.62 6.50 0.43
C LYS A 10 -19.80 7.47 -0.38
N VAL A 11 -18.83 6.97 -1.12
CA VAL A 11 -18.01 7.78 -2.04
C VAL A 11 -18.04 7.17 -3.42
N GLY A 12 -18.16 8.02 -4.45
CA GLY A 12 -18.08 7.59 -5.85
C GLY A 12 -16.70 7.06 -6.17
N ILE A 13 -16.64 5.85 -6.72
CA ILE A 13 -15.40 5.09 -6.91
C ILE A 13 -14.38 5.83 -7.78
N ASN A 14 -14.87 6.60 -8.76
CA ASN A 14 -14.06 7.36 -9.72
C ASN A 14 -13.45 8.64 -9.12
N LYS A 15 -13.86 9.05 -7.91
CA LYS A 15 -13.23 10.19 -7.20
C LYS A 15 -11.96 9.78 -6.48
N LEU A 16 -11.82 8.50 -6.13
CA LEU A 16 -10.77 8.02 -5.24
C LEU A 16 -9.44 7.86 -5.97
N LEU A 17 -8.38 8.40 -5.38
CA LEU A 17 -7.03 8.37 -5.91
C LEU A 17 -6.22 7.29 -5.19
N ARG A 18 -5.63 6.38 -5.97
CA ARG A 18 -4.70 5.37 -5.45
C ARG A 18 -3.27 5.90 -5.57
N HIS A 19 -2.43 5.59 -4.59
CA HIS A 19 -0.98 5.79 -4.66
C HIS A 19 -0.19 4.50 -4.85
N GLU A 20 -0.83 3.33 -4.71
CA GLU A 20 -0.19 2.03 -4.83
C GLU A 20 -0.91 1.12 -5.81
N ASP A 21 -0.11 0.29 -6.47
CA ASP A 21 -0.61 -0.79 -7.28
C ASP A 21 -1.03 -1.99 -6.43
N ILE A 22 -1.77 -2.91 -7.06
CA ILE A 22 -2.35 -4.07 -6.40
C ILE A 22 -1.73 -5.36 -6.90
N ASN A 23 -1.47 -6.28 -5.99
CA ASN A 23 -1.22 -7.67 -6.37
C ASN A 23 -2.52 -8.40 -6.77
N PHE A 24 -2.49 -9.08 -7.92
CA PHE A 24 -3.63 -9.81 -8.50
C PHE A 24 -4.23 -10.87 -7.57
N GLN A 25 -3.41 -11.65 -6.86
CA GLN A 25 -3.89 -12.70 -5.95
C GLN A 25 -4.74 -12.13 -4.81
N ASN A 26 -4.37 -10.95 -4.30
CA ASN A 26 -5.13 -10.27 -3.24
C ASN A 26 -6.40 -9.60 -3.80
N LEU A 27 -6.38 -9.17 -5.07
CA LEU A 27 -7.59 -8.70 -5.76
C LEU A 27 -8.58 -9.86 -5.91
N GLU A 28 -8.15 -11.00 -6.44
CA GLU A 28 -8.99 -12.19 -6.60
C GLU A 28 -9.58 -12.63 -5.26
N ARG A 29 -8.76 -12.70 -4.20
CA ARG A 29 -9.24 -12.99 -2.85
C ARG A 29 -10.33 -12.00 -2.41
N SER A 30 -10.12 -10.71 -2.65
CA SER A 30 -11.10 -9.68 -2.28
C SER A 30 -12.41 -9.83 -3.06
N ILE A 31 -12.34 -10.15 -4.36
CA ILE A 31 -13.53 -10.42 -5.19
C ILE A 31 -14.30 -11.62 -4.65
N GLN A 32 -13.62 -12.74 -4.40
CA GLN A 32 -14.24 -13.97 -3.90
C GLN A 32 -14.90 -13.77 -2.53
N GLU A 33 -14.24 -13.07 -1.61
CA GLU A 33 -14.81 -12.76 -0.30
C GLU A 33 -16.06 -11.87 -0.40
N ILE A 34 -16.06 -10.85 -1.26
CA ILE A 34 -17.22 -9.98 -1.47
C ILE A 34 -18.39 -10.77 -2.07
N ILE A 35 -18.14 -11.61 -3.09
CA ILE A 35 -19.18 -12.44 -3.72
C ILE A 35 -19.79 -13.40 -2.68
N LYS A 36 -18.93 -14.10 -1.93
CA LYS A 36 -19.34 -15.12 -0.96
C LYS A 36 -20.12 -14.54 0.21
N THR A 37 -19.63 -13.44 0.78
CA THR A 37 -20.17 -12.88 2.03
C THR A 37 -21.25 -11.85 1.80
N ARG A 38 -21.36 -11.31 0.57
CA ARG A 38 -22.19 -10.13 0.23
C ARG A 38 -21.84 -8.89 1.04
N LYS A 39 -20.62 -8.83 1.59
CA LYS A 39 -20.20 -7.72 2.46
C LYS A 39 -18.77 -7.28 2.17
N VAL A 40 -18.43 -6.05 2.56
CA VAL A 40 -17.10 -5.47 2.39
C VAL A 40 -16.76 -4.56 3.58
N SER A 41 -15.52 -4.63 4.06
CA SER A 41 -15.01 -3.65 5.04
C SER A 41 -14.79 -2.29 4.37
N PRO A 42 -15.07 -1.16 5.05
CA PRO A 42 -14.94 0.16 4.47
C PRO A 42 -13.50 0.51 4.07
N ILE A 43 -13.36 1.27 2.99
CA ILE A 43 -12.09 1.77 2.48
C ILE A 43 -11.71 2.99 3.31
N VAL A 44 -10.48 3.04 3.80
CA VAL A 44 -9.99 4.18 4.57
C VAL A 44 -9.56 5.25 3.58
N VAL A 45 -10.17 6.43 3.67
CA VAL A 45 -9.97 7.51 2.71
C VAL A 45 -9.72 8.83 3.41
N ASP A 46 -8.91 9.68 2.81
CA ASP A 46 -8.87 11.10 3.15
C ASP A 46 -9.75 11.88 2.17
N LEU A 47 -10.81 12.48 2.68
CA LEU A 47 -11.78 13.19 1.84
C LEU A 47 -11.27 14.53 1.32
N SER A 48 -10.22 15.09 1.92
CA SER A 48 -9.64 16.36 1.45
C SER A 48 -8.86 16.18 0.15
N SER A 49 -8.16 15.04 0.01
CA SER A 49 -7.37 14.70 -1.17
C SER A 49 -8.00 13.60 -2.05
N TYR A 50 -9.06 12.95 -1.58
CA TYR A 50 -9.61 11.69 -2.10
C TYR A 50 -8.63 10.52 -2.13
N LEU A 51 -7.52 10.59 -1.37
CA LEU A 51 -6.53 9.52 -1.29
C LEU A 51 -7.12 8.28 -0.62
N VAL A 52 -6.90 7.13 -1.24
CA VAL A 52 -7.12 5.81 -0.64
C VAL A 52 -5.93 5.51 0.26
N VAL A 53 -6.13 5.60 1.58
CA VAL A 53 -5.09 5.34 2.56
C VAL A 53 -4.94 3.82 2.76
N ASP A 54 -6.06 3.10 2.88
CA ASP A 54 -6.10 1.63 2.97
C ASP A 54 -7.32 1.11 2.22
N GLY A 55 -7.15 -0.01 1.51
CA GLY A 55 -8.24 -0.74 0.87
C GLY A 55 -8.14 -0.81 -0.65
N HIS A 56 -6.95 -0.64 -1.24
CA HIS A 56 -6.74 -0.62 -2.70
C HIS A 56 -7.28 -1.88 -3.40
N HIS A 57 -7.10 -3.07 -2.82
CA HIS A 57 -7.68 -4.31 -3.37
C HIS A 57 -9.20 -4.35 -3.27
N ARG A 58 -9.77 -3.86 -2.16
CA ARG A 58 -11.22 -3.80 -1.95
C ARG A 58 -11.88 -2.80 -2.92
N LEU A 59 -11.24 -1.65 -3.12
CA LEU A 59 -11.62 -0.66 -4.12
C LEU A 59 -11.65 -1.29 -5.52
N ALA A 60 -10.55 -1.94 -5.90
CA ALA A 60 -10.45 -2.58 -7.20
C ALA A 60 -11.46 -3.72 -7.37
N ALA A 61 -11.70 -4.53 -6.33
CA ALA A 61 -12.69 -5.60 -6.36
C ALA A 61 -14.11 -5.05 -6.58
N LEU A 62 -14.52 -4.03 -5.83
CA LEU A 62 -15.82 -3.37 -6.02
C LEU A 62 -15.96 -2.79 -7.44
N LYS A 63 -14.89 -2.17 -7.97
CA LYS A 63 -14.86 -1.67 -9.35
C LYS A 63 -15.06 -2.79 -10.37
N THR A 64 -14.33 -3.90 -10.23
CA THR A 64 -14.44 -5.07 -11.10
C THR A 64 -15.82 -5.70 -11.06
N LEU A 65 -16.48 -5.67 -9.90
CA LEU A 65 -17.84 -6.18 -9.71
C LEU A 65 -18.94 -5.20 -10.20
N GLY A 66 -18.57 -4.04 -10.76
CA GLY A 66 -19.51 -3.09 -11.35
C GLY A 66 -20.15 -2.11 -10.36
N TYR A 67 -19.57 -1.93 -9.17
CA TYR A 67 -20.06 -0.94 -8.21
C TYR A 67 -19.51 0.46 -8.52
N ASP A 68 -20.39 1.45 -8.55
CA ASP A 68 -20.03 2.87 -8.73
C ASP A 68 -19.74 3.60 -7.40
N MET A 69 -20.20 3.02 -6.29
CA MET A 69 -20.07 3.58 -4.94
C MET A 69 -19.34 2.59 -4.03
N VAL A 70 -18.59 3.12 -3.07
CA VAL A 70 -17.88 2.33 -2.07
C VAL A 70 -18.19 2.83 -0.65
N PRO A 71 -18.18 1.94 0.35
CA PRO A 71 -18.26 2.37 1.73
C PRO A 71 -16.88 2.89 2.15
N ALA A 72 -16.86 4.11 2.67
CA ALA A 72 -15.64 4.82 3.00
C ALA A 72 -15.64 5.21 4.49
N PHE A 73 -14.51 4.95 5.15
CA PHE A 73 -14.21 5.47 6.47
C PHE A 73 -13.30 6.70 6.33
N PRO A 74 -13.82 7.91 6.54
CA PRO A 74 -13.08 9.14 6.36
C PRO A 74 -12.11 9.38 7.51
N ILE A 75 -10.86 9.72 7.17
CA ILE A 75 -9.84 10.15 8.11
C ILE A 75 -9.24 11.49 7.66
N ASP A 76 -8.62 12.21 8.58
CA ASP A 76 -7.70 13.30 8.24
C ASP A 76 -6.30 12.70 8.05
N TYR A 77 -5.85 12.58 6.81
CA TYR A 77 -4.54 12.00 6.52
C TYR A 77 -3.39 12.90 6.98
N ALA A 78 -3.57 14.23 7.03
CA ALA A 78 -2.55 15.15 7.50
C ALA A 78 -2.30 15.01 9.01
N SER A 79 -3.33 14.60 9.78
CA SER A 79 -3.25 14.41 11.24
C SER A 79 -2.02 13.60 11.69
N PRO A 80 -1.31 14.04 12.75
CA PRO A 80 -0.17 13.30 13.30
C PRO A 80 -0.55 11.91 13.86
N SER A 81 -1.83 11.67 14.14
CA SER A 81 -2.35 10.36 14.55
C SER A 81 -2.34 9.32 13.43
N VAL A 82 -2.10 9.73 12.18
CA VAL A 82 -1.86 8.83 11.05
C VAL A 82 -0.37 8.86 10.75
N LYS A 83 0.30 7.72 10.80
CA LYS A 83 1.74 7.60 10.52
C LYS A 83 1.95 6.75 9.29
N VAL A 84 3.01 7.01 8.54
CA VAL A 84 3.36 6.24 7.35
C VAL A 84 4.81 5.77 7.44
N TYR A 85 5.02 4.49 7.15
CA TYR A 85 6.31 3.83 7.18
C TYR A 85 6.58 3.10 5.87
N GLY A 86 7.85 2.83 5.59
CA GLY A 86 8.26 1.90 4.54
C GLY A 86 8.31 0.46 5.06
N TRP A 87 8.36 -0.49 4.15
CA TRP A 87 8.57 -1.90 4.47
C TRP A 87 10.05 -2.28 4.28
N MET A 88 10.71 -2.79 5.31
CA MET A 88 12.04 -3.38 5.16
C MET A 88 11.93 -4.74 4.49
N ARG A 89 12.89 -5.11 3.64
CA ARG A 89 12.93 -6.43 3.00
C ARG A 89 13.87 -7.34 3.78
N GLN A 90 13.31 -8.27 4.55
CA GLN A 90 14.08 -9.40 5.06
C GLN A 90 14.26 -10.41 3.94
N ILE A 91 15.52 -10.77 3.71
CA ILE A 91 15.92 -11.68 2.66
C ILE A 91 16.54 -12.92 3.32
N SER A 92 16.18 -14.10 2.84
CA SER A 92 16.67 -15.38 3.36
C SER A 92 16.99 -16.35 2.22
N PRO A 93 18.13 -17.07 2.27
CA PRO A 93 19.16 -17.04 3.33
C PRO A 93 19.98 -15.74 3.32
N SER A 94 20.18 -15.12 4.48
CA SER A 94 20.80 -13.78 4.58
C SER A 94 22.27 -13.78 4.16
N GLY A 95 23.01 -14.87 4.40
CA GLY A 95 24.44 -14.96 4.09
C GLY A 95 24.78 -14.83 2.61
N GLN A 96 23.85 -15.18 1.70
CA GLN A 96 24.02 -15.08 0.25
C GLN A 96 23.37 -13.83 -0.34
N ALA A 97 22.52 -13.13 0.43
CA ALA A 97 21.79 -11.97 -0.05
C ALA A 97 22.73 -10.81 -0.41
N LYS A 98 23.84 -10.68 0.33
CA LYS A 98 24.83 -9.62 0.13
C LYS A 98 25.44 -9.64 -1.28
N ASP A 99 25.79 -10.81 -1.78
CA ASP A 99 26.41 -10.97 -3.11
C ASP A 99 25.45 -10.52 -4.21
N VAL A 100 24.16 -10.86 -4.09
CA VAL A 100 23.13 -10.43 -5.04
C VAL A 100 22.86 -8.94 -4.94
N ILE A 101 22.74 -8.38 -3.74
CA ILE A 101 22.48 -6.95 -3.53
C ILE A 101 23.64 -6.09 -4.06
N LYS A 102 24.88 -6.59 -3.96
CA LYS A 102 26.07 -5.91 -4.46
C LYS A 102 25.97 -5.59 -5.95
N GLU A 103 25.40 -6.49 -6.75
CA GLU A 103 25.20 -6.30 -8.20
C GLU A 103 24.22 -5.15 -8.52
N PHE A 104 23.38 -4.76 -7.56
CA PHE A 104 22.40 -3.67 -7.71
C PHE A 104 22.86 -2.34 -7.12
N GLN A 105 24.11 -2.26 -6.63
CA GLN A 105 24.64 -1.00 -6.12
C GLN A 105 24.61 0.08 -7.19
N SER A 106 24.19 1.28 -6.80
CA SER A 106 24.09 2.42 -7.69
C SER A 106 24.22 3.72 -6.92
N SER A 107 24.47 4.81 -7.65
CA SER A 107 24.48 6.17 -7.15
C SER A 107 23.13 6.85 -7.36
N GLY A 108 22.81 7.84 -6.53
CA GLY A 108 21.58 8.62 -6.65
C GLY A 108 21.30 9.41 -5.37
N LYS A 109 20.28 10.25 -5.42
CA LYS A 109 19.88 11.10 -4.29
C LYS A 109 19.26 10.31 -3.13
N PHE A 110 18.48 9.27 -3.44
CA PHE A 110 17.76 8.48 -2.45
C PHE A 110 18.28 7.05 -2.47
N CYS A 111 18.55 6.48 -1.29
CA CYS A 111 19.20 5.18 -1.17
C CYS A 111 18.49 4.26 -0.19
N ALA A 112 18.25 3.01 -0.61
CA ALA A 112 18.00 1.91 0.29
C ALA A 112 19.32 1.29 0.75
N GLU A 113 19.34 0.77 1.97
CA GLU A 113 20.56 0.36 2.66
C GLU A 113 20.47 -1.07 3.19
N TYR A 114 21.48 -1.87 2.89
CA TYR A 114 21.62 -3.23 3.40
C TYR A 114 23.05 -3.42 3.91
N GLU A 115 23.22 -3.49 5.22
CA GLU A 115 24.53 -3.44 5.86
C GLU A 115 25.35 -2.22 5.38
N ASN A 116 26.46 -2.44 4.67
CA ASN A 116 27.31 -1.43 4.08
C ASN A 116 27.05 -1.17 2.58
N LEU A 117 26.04 -1.83 2.00
CA LEU A 117 25.64 -1.70 0.59
C LEU A 117 24.51 -0.69 0.45
N ARG A 118 24.49 0.01 -0.69
CA ARG A 118 23.47 1.03 -1.01
C ARG A 118 22.96 0.83 -2.43
N ILE A 119 21.63 0.81 -2.58
CA ILE A 119 20.93 0.83 -3.86
C ILE A 119 20.26 2.19 -3.95
N CYS A 120 20.67 3.01 -4.92
CA CYS A 120 20.24 4.40 -5.00
C CYS A 120 19.59 4.75 -6.34
N GLU A 121 18.73 5.76 -6.31
CA GLU A 121 18.07 6.35 -7.48
C GLU A 121 17.85 7.86 -7.26
N ASP A 122 17.57 8.60 -8.33
CA ASP A 122 17.39 10.06 -8.26
C ASP A 122 16.03 10.51 -7.70
N SER A 123 15.06 9.59 -7.65
CA SER A 123 13.75 9.83 -7.03
C SER A 123 13.35 8.68 -6.12
N LEU A 124 12.54 8.98 -5.09
CA LEU A 124 11.93 7.92 -4.28
C LEU A 124 11.00 7.03 -5.12
N PHE A 125 10.36 7.57 -6.16
CA PHE A 125 9.48 6.78 -7.03
C PHE A 125 10.25 5.69 -7.79
N SER A 126 11.34 6.06 -8.46
CA SER A 126 12.20 5.11 -9.16
C SER A 126 12.90 4.15 -8.20
N LEU A 127 13.34 4.62 -7.02
CA LEU A 127 13.90 3.75 -5.99
C LEU A 127 12.94 2.63 -5.61
N TYR A 128 11.68 2.96 -5.32
CA TYR A 128 10.68 1.98 -4.90
C TYR A 128 10.42 0.93 -5.99
N TRP A 129 10.32 1.34 -7.26
CA TRP A 129 10.19 0.40 -8.38
C TRP A 129 11.42 -0.49 -8.58
N LYS A 130 12.63 0.06 -8.42
CA LYS A 130 13.86 -0.74 -8.46
C LYS A 130 13.91 -1.77 -7.34
N LEU A 131 13.47 -1.41 -6.14
CA LEU A 131 13.39 -2.34 -5.01
C LEU A 131 12.36 -3.45 -5.24
N ASP A 132 11.23 -3.13 -5.86
CA ASP A 132 10.23 -4.14 -6.24
C ASP A 132 10.78 -5.09 -7.32
N TYR A 133 11.50 -4.56 -8.30
CA TYR A 133 12.22 -5.39 -9.28
C TYR A 133 13.21 -6.34 -8.60
N ILE A 134 14.03 -5.84 -7.66
CA ILE A 134 15.00 -6.65 -6.93
C ILE A 134 14.28 -7.71 -6.09
N GLU A 135 13.20 -7.37 -5.40
CA GLU A 135 12.38 -8.30 -4.62
C GLU A 135 11.92 -9.47 -5.50
N ASN A 136 11.31 -9.19 -6.66
CA ASN A 136 10.85 -10.20 -7.61
C ASN A 136 12.01 -11.02 -8.21
N TYR A 137 13.12 -10.37 -8.56
CA TYR A 137 14.32 -11.03 -9.07
C TYR A 137 14.90 -12.02 -8.06
N MET A 138 15.06 -11.59 -6.81
CA MET A 138 15.58 -12.44 -5.73
C MET A 138 14.67 -13.64 -5.47
N MET A 139 13.34 -13.44 -5.47
CA MET A 139 12.39 -14.54 -5.36
C MET A 139 12.51 -15.54 -6.51
N LYS A 140 12.70 -15.07 -7.74
CA LYS A 140 12.86 -15.92 -8.93
C LYS A 140 14.10 -16.80 -8.88
N ILE A 141 15.19 -16.32 -8.27
CA ILE A 141 16.43 -17.10 -8.12
C ILE A 141 16.49 -17.91 -6.82
N GLY A 142 15.37 -18.00 -6.08
CA GLY A 142 15.21 -18.90 -4.94
C GLY A 142 15.36 -18.28 -3.54
N PHE A 143 15.50 -16.96 -3.43
CA PHE A 143 15.47 -16.30 -2.11
C PHE A 143 14.04 -16.13 -1.61
N CYS A 144 13.85 -16.26 -0.30
CA CYS A 144 12.63 -15.81 0.36
C CYS A 144 12.78 -14.33 0.73
N VAL A 145 11.91 -13.49 0.18
CA VAL A 145 11.85 -12.06 0.53
C VAL A 145 10.53 -11.78 1.24
N THR A 146 10.62 -11.24 2.45
CA THR A 146 9.45 -10.87 3.26
C THR A 146 9.54 -9.41 3.71
N LYS A 147 8.39 -8.75 3.80
CA LYS A 147 8.28 -7.36 4.25
C LYS A 147 8.04 -7.31 5.77
N ASN A 148 8.84 -6.55 6.51
CA ASN A 148 8.68 -6.33 7.96
C ASN A 148 9.05 -4.88 8.36
N GLN A 149 9.18 -4.63 9.65
CA GLN A 149 9.52 -3.30 10.21
C GLN A 149 10.83 -3.27 10.99
N ASP A 150 11.54 -4.39 11.11
CA ASP A 150 12.59 -4.58 12.11
C ASP A 150 13.97 -4.82 11.49
N ARG A 151 14.06 -5.52 10.34
CA ARG A 151 15.37 -5.97 9.79
C ARG A 151 15.38 -6.16 8.28
N GLY A 152 16.59 -6.06 7.72
CA GLY A 152 16.88 -6.33 6.31
C GLY A 152 17.24 -5.07 5.53
N LEU A 153 16.89 -5.04 4.26
CA LEU A 153 17.12 -3.89 3.36
C LEU A 153 16.17 -2.75 3.78
N ARG A 154 16.76 -1.70 4.34
CA ARG A 154 16.06 -0.51 4.83
C ARG A 154 15.75 0.41 3.67
N VAL A 155 14.55 0.99 3.68
CA VAL A 155 14.05 1.86 2.61
C VAL A 155 13.76 3.24 3.20
N PRO A 156 14.16 4.34 2.55
CA PRO A 156 13.76 5.68 2.98
C PRO A 156 12.23 5.80 3.02
N PRO A 157 11.64 6.34 4.10
CA PRO A 157 10.19 6.47 4.19
C PRO A 157 9.65 7.49 3.19
N LEU A 158 8.43 7.26 2.69
CA LEU A 158 7.69 8.23 1.89
C LEU A 158 6.97 9.22 2.82
N THR A 159 7.00 10.51 2.49
CA THR A 159 6.20 11.51 3.20
C THR A 159 4.75 11.47 2.71
N LYS A 160 3.82 11.93 3.55
CA LYS A 160 2.39 11.99 3.19
C LYS A 160 2.14 12.90 2.01
N GLU A 161 2.86 14.02 1.95
CA GLU A 161 2.78 15.02 0.89
C GLU A 161 3.19 14.40 -0.44
N TYR A 162 4.28 13.63 -0.45
CA TYR A 162 4.77 12.96 -1.65
C TYR A 162 3.84 11.83 -2.11
N ILE A 163 3.19 11.13 -1.18
CA ILE A 163 2.16 10.12 -1.50
C ILE A 163 0.95 10.77 -2.19
N ILE A 164 0.46 11.89 -1.66
CA ILE A 164 -0.64 12.66 -2.26
C ILE A 164 -0.23 13.17 -3.66
N GLU A 165 0.99 13.70 -3.80
CA GLU A 165 1.55 14.16 -5.09
C GLU A 165 1.53 13.05 -6.15
N ILE A 166 2.01 11.85 -5.81
CA ILE A 166 2.03 10.69 -6.69
C ILE A 166 0.60 10.26 -7.08
N ALA A 167 -0.32 10.19 -6.11
CA ALA A 167 -1.72 9.85 -6.36
C ALA A 167 -2.38 10.85 -7.33
N LYS A 168 -2.12 12.15 -7.17
CA LYS A 168 -2.63 13.22 -8.05
C LYS A 168 -2.06 13.16 -9.46
N ARG A 169 -0.83 12.69 -9.62
CA ARG A 169 -0.21 12.45 -10.94
C ARG A 169 -0.81 11.25 -11.68
N GLY A 170 -1.58 10.40 -11.00
CA GLY A 170 -2.15 9.19 -11.59
C GLY A 170 -1.14 8.06 -11.82
N VAL A 171 0.05 8.15 -11.21
CA VAL A 171 1.06 7.08 -11.23
C VAL A 171 1.05 6.36 -9.88
N LEU A 172 1.47 5.10 -9.89
CA LEU A 172 1.38 4.23 -8.71
C LEU A 172 2.76 3.74 -8.28
N PHE A 173 2.98 3.71 -6.98
CA PHE A 173 4.06 2.94 -6.39
C PHE A 173 3.79 1.43 -6.51
N PRO A 174 4.82 0.58 -6.38
CA PRO A 174 4.64 -0.86 -6.31
C PRO A 174 3.73 -1.30 -5.15
N PRO A 175 3.15 -2.50 -5.19
CA PRO A 175 2.31 -3.01 -4.12
C PRO A 175 3.02 -3.06 -2.77
N LYS A 176 2.33 -2.64 -1.70
CA LYS A 176 2.86 -2.59 -0.33
C LYS A 176 4.11 -1.72 -0.24
N SER A 177 4.00 -0.49 -0.71
CA SER A 177 5.04 0.53 -0.61
C SER A 177 4.95 1.29 0.71
N THR A 178 3.74 1.56 1.17
CA THR A 178 3.45 2.25 2.43
C THR A 178 2.87 1.29 3.45
N ARG A 179 3.10 1.61 4.72
CA ARG A 179 2.44 1.01 5.86
C ARG A 179 1.86 2.14 6.70
N HIS A 180 0.55 2.28 6.69
CA HIS A 180 -0.13 3.23 7.56
C HIS A 180 -0.43 2.61 8.91
N THR A 181 -0.21 3.38 9.96
CA THR A 181 -0.67 3.06 11.31
C THR A 181 -1.48 4.21 11.87
N TYR A 182 -2.38 3.89 12.78
CA TYR A 182 -3.35 4.84 13.32
C TYR A 182 -3.27 4.79 14.84
N ASP A 183 -3.32 5.95 15.49
CA ASP A 183 -3.47 6.07 16.94
C ASP A 183 -4.96 5.98 17.37
N PHE A 184 -5.82 5.50 16.46
CA PHE A 184 -7.25 5.29 16.63
C PHE A 184 -7.68 3.98 15.95
N ILE A 185 -8.90 3.52 16.26
CA ILE A 185 -9.43 2.27 15.75
C ILE A 185 -10.05 2.51 14.38
N ILE A 186 -9.65 1.69 13.40
CA ILE A 186 -10.39 1.57 12.14
C ILE A 186 -11.46 0.49 12.32
N PRO A 187 -12.74 0.80 12.07
CA PRO A 187 -13.81 -0.17 12.20
C PRO A 187 -13.57 -1.39 11.30
N LYS A 188 -13.75 -2.57 11.88
CA LYS A 188 -13.64 -3.85 11.16
C LYS A 188 -14.99 -4.45 10.77
N TYR A 189 -16.10 -3.77 11.06
CA TYR A 189 -17.41 -4.27 10.67
C TYR A 189 -17.58 -4.27 9.15
N LEU A 190 -18.37 -5.23 8.69
CA LEU A 190 -18.61 -5.48 7.27
C LEU A 190 -19.90 -4.80 6.84
N ILE A 191 -19.87 -4.05 5.74
CA ILE A 191 -21.01 -3.37 5.14
C ILE A 191 -21.64 -4.28 4.08
N PRO A 192 -22.95 -4.59 4.15
CA PRO A 192 -23.66 -5.26 3.07
C PRO A 192 -23.52 -4.49 1.77
N ILE A 193 -23.17 -5.16 0.68
CA ILE A 193 -22.91 -4.45 -0.58
C ILE A 193 -24.20 -3.97 -1.26
N GLU A 194 -25.37 -4.40 -0.78
CA GLU A 194 -26.69 -3.84 -1.10
C GLU A 194 -26.88 -2.42 -0.54
N CYS A 195 -26.04 -2.00 0.40
CA CYS A 195 -26.02 -0.64 0.93
C CYS A 195 -25.17 0.33 0.09
N LEU A 196 -24.51 -0.13 -0.98
CA LEU A 196 -23.61 0.69 -1.81
C LEU A 196 -24.39 1.43 -2.88
#